data_AF-A0AAC9AZN8-F1
#
_entry.id   AF-A0AAC9AZN8-F1
#
_cell.length_a   1.000
_cell.length_b   1.000
_cell.length_c   1.000
_cell.angle_alpha   90.00
_cell.angle_beta   90.00
_cell.angle_gamma   90.00
#
_symmetry.space_group_name_H-M   'P 1'
#
loop_
_entity.id
_entity.type
_entity.pdbx_description
1 polymer ?
#
loop_
_entity_poly.entity_id
_entity_poly.type
_entity_poly.pdbx_seq_one_letter_code
_entity_poly.pdbx_strand_id
1 'polypeptide(L)'
;MVYTKPVASDAARIKCMSKRLNISHYENNYSGAVKRFNATGRQFVSLDFTPLHGFTINRPNREQLIAMNSMMLQQLVRSLRAHHLKD
;
A
#
# COMPACT_ATOMS: atom_id res chain seq x y z
N MET A 1 8.33 3.82 9.73
CA MET A 1 7.60 2.70 9.08
C MET A 1 6.14 3.07 8.95
N VAL A 2 5.46 2.61 7.90
CA VAL A 2 4.01 2.79 7.72
C VAL A 2 3.28 1.61 8.34
N TYR A 3 2.19 1.85 9.07
CA TYR A 3 1.41 0.80 9.71
C TYR A 3 0.01 0.72 9.11
N THR A 4 -0.52 -0.50 8.98
CA THR A 4 -1.90 -0.72 8.57
C THR A 4 -2.85 -0.53 9.75
N LYS A 5 -4.00 0.09 9.50
CA LYS A 5 -5.08 0.22 10.50
C LYS A 5 -6.16 -0.84 10.22
N PRO A 6 -6.71 -1.53 11.23
CA PRO A 6 -7.81 -2.47 10.99
C PRO A 6 -8.95 -1.80 10.22
N VAL A 7 -9.52 -2.51 9.24
CA VAL A 7 -10.69 -1.99 8.54
C VAL A 7 -11.90 -2.11 9.47
N ALA A 8 -12.58 -1.00 9.76
CA ALA A 8 -13.82 -1.05 10.54
C ALA A 8 -14.89 -1.87 9.76
N SER A 9 -15.64 -2.72 10.47
CA SER A 9 -16.66 -3.61 9.90
C SER A 9 -17.75 -2.85 9.10
N ASP A 10 -18.01 -1.59 9.45
CA ASP A 10 -18.97 -0.70 8.79
C ASP A 10 -18.40 0.02 7.56
N ALA A 11 -17.07 0.15 7.45
CA ALA A 11 -16.38 0.65 6.26
C ALA A 11 -16.41 -0.36 5.08
N ALA A 12 -17.15 -1.46 5.24
CA ALA A 12 -17.28 -2.52 4.26
C ALA A 12 -18.38 -2.30 3.22
N ARG A 13 -19.28 -1.32 3.41
CA ARG A 13 -20.39 -1.05 2.47
C ARG A 13 -19.94 -0.17 1.31
N ILE A 14 -19.11 -0.71 0.42
CA ILE A 14 -18.83 -0.06 -0.87
C ILE A 14 -19.89 -0.53 -1.88
N LYS A 15 -20.61 0.42 -2.51
CA LYS A 15 -21.59 0.11 -3.57
C LYS A 15 -20.92 -0.73 -4.67
N CYS A 16 -21.58 -1.79 -5.11
CA CYS A 16 -21.08 -2.76 -6.11
C CYS A 16 -19.89 -3.65 -5.67
N MET A 17 -19.54 -3.72 -4.38
CA MET A 17 -18.58 -4.71 -3.86
C MET A 17 -19.13 -5.43 -2.64
N SER A 18 -18.90 -6.75 -2.57
CA SER A 18 -19.25 -7.50 -1.36
C SER A 18 -18.35 -7.11 -0.19
N LYS A 19 -18.90 -7.17 1.02
CA LYS A 19 -18.15 -6.97 2.29
C LYS A 19 -16.90 -7.85 2.34
N ARG A 20 -17.03 -9.13 1.96
CA ARG A 20 -15.92 -10.10 1.94
C ARG A 20 -14.80 -9.68 0.98
N LEU A 21 -15.15 -9.20 -0.21
CA LEU A 21 -14.16 -8.74 -1.19
C LEU A 21 -13.42 -7.50 -0.70
N ASN A 22 -14.13 -6.54 -0.08
CA ASN A 22 -13.52 -5.32 0.45
C ASN A 22 -12.54 -5.61 1.61
N ILE A 23 -12.93 -6.48 2.54
CA ILE A 23 -12.06 -6.92 3.65
C ILE A 23 -10.84 -7.64 3.09
N SER A 24 -11.02 -8.65 2.23
CA SER A 24 -9.91 -9.40 1.62
C SER A 24 -8.96 -8.49 0.82
N HIS A 25 -9.49 -7.54 0.05
CA HIS A 25 -8.67 -6.60 -0.70
C HIS A 25 -7.82 -5.73 0.24
N TYR A 26 -8.38 -5.30 1.38
CA TYR A 26 -7.63 -4.54 2.37
C TYR A 26 -6.54 -5.38 3.03
N GLU A 27 -6.92 -6.55 3.56
CA GLU A 27 -6.03 -7.42 4.32
C GLU A 27 -4.91 -8.00 3.46
N ASN A 28 -5.17 -8.31 2.18
CA ASN A 28 -4.19 -8.96 1.32
C ASN A 28 -3.41 -7.96 0.47
N ASN A 29 -4.11 -7.06 -0.24
CA ASN A 29 -3.45 -6.17 -1.21
C ASN A 29 -2.88 -4.93 -0.52
N TYR A 30 -3.67 -4.21 0.28
CA TYR A 30 -3.18 -3.00 0.95
C TYR A 30 -2.10 -3.35 1.98
N SER A 31 -2.37 -4.33 2.85
CA SER A 31 -1.36 -4.74 3.85
C SER A 31 -0.11 -5.33 3.20
N GLY A 32 -0.26 -6.06 2.10
CA GLY A 32 0.85 -6.57 1.30
C GLY A 32 1.72 -5.45 0.75
N ALA A 33 1.11 -4.37 0.22
CA ALA A 33 1.83 -3.20 -0.27
C ALA A 33 2.56 -2.47 0.86
N VAL A 34 1.93 -2.28 2.03
CA VAL A 34 2.57 -1.68 3.22
C VAL A 34 3.77 -2.51 3.70
N LYS A 35 3.63 -3.84 3.75
CA LYS A 35 4.72 -4.75 4.14
C LYS A 35 5.90 -4.65 3.16
N ARG A 36 5.63 -4.63 1.85
CA ARG A 36 6.65 -4.48 0.81
C ARG A 36 7.35 -3.12 0.92
N PHE A 37 6.61 -2.03 1.04
CA PHE A 37 7.16 -0.68 1.19
C PHE A 37 8.10 -0.56 2.41
N ASN A 38 7.68 -1.11 3.55
CA ASN A 38 8.52 -1.10 4.74
C ASN A 38 9.78 -1.97 4.59
N ALA A 39 9.67 -3.12 3.92
CA ALA A 39 10.80 -4.00 3.67
C ALA A 39 11.82 -3.37 2.73
N THR A 40 11.37 -2.78 1.61
CA THR A 40 12.26 -2.08 0.66
C THR A 40 12.87 -0.82 1.28
N GLY A 41 12.12 -0.09 2.12
CA GLY A 41 12.67 1.03 2.88
C GLY A 41 13.78 0.62 3.85
N ARG A 42 13.65 -0.53 4.53
CA ARG A 42 14.74 -1.07 5.38
C ARG A 42 15.96 -1.46 4.55
N GLN A 43 15.76 -2.12 3.41
CA GLN A 43 16.84 -2.47 2.50
C GLN A 43 17.57 -1.22 2.01
N PHE A 44 16.83 -0.16 1.66
CA PHE A 44 17.40 1.10 1.20
C PHE A 44 18.26 1.78 2.27
N VAL A 45 17.81 1.81 3.52
CA VAL A 45 18.59 2.36 4.65
C VAL A 45 19.86 1.55 4.93
N SER A 46 19.87 0.25 4.63
CA SER A 46 21.05 -0.60 4.80
C SER A 46 22.05 -0.57 3.63
N LEU A 47 21.79 0.20 2.57
CA LEU A 47 22.72 0.33 1.44
C LEU A 47 23.87 1.27 1.80
N ASP A 48 25.10 0.80 1.64
CA ASP A 48 26.28 1.66 1.55
C ASP A 48 26.38 2.20 0.13
N PHE A 49 26.21 3.51 -0.07
CA PHE A 49 26.16 4.13 -1.40
C PHE A 49 27.52 4.16 -2.12
N THR A 50 28.61 3.71 -1.48
CA THR A 50 29.97 3.82 -2.02
C THR A 50 30.65 2.45 -2.09
N PRO A 51 31.07 1.93 -3.25
CA PRO A 51 30.79 2.31 -4.62
C PRO A 51 29.65 1.43 -5.19
N LEU A 52 28.39 1.81 -4.99
CA LEU A 52 27.29 1.02 -5.53
C LEU A 52 27.07 1.26 -7.03
N HIS A 53 27.03 0.19 -7.80
CA HIS A 53 26.55 0.23 -9.18
C HIS A 53 25.09 0.69 -9.23
N GLY A 54 24.73 1.52 -10.21
CA GLY A 54 23.38 2.12 -10.31
C GLY A 54 22.22 1.10 -10.36
N PHE A 55 22.46 -0.14 -10.83
CA PHE A 55 21.42 -1.18 -10.82
C PHE A 55 21.02 -1.61 -9.39
N THR A 56 21.96 -1.57 -8.45
CA THR A 56 21.74 -1.92 -7.05
C THR A 56 20.86 -0.90 -6.35
N ILE A 57 20.89 0.36 -6.80
CA ILE A 57 20.04 1.45 -6.29
C ILE A 57 18.68 1.47 -7.03
N ASN A 58 18.69 1.26 -8.35
CA ASN A 58 17.48 1.37 -9.18
C ASN A 58 16.42 0.31 -8.87
N ARG A 59 16.84 -0.93 -8.59
CA ARG A 59 15.90 -2.02 -8.28
C ARG A 59 15.06 -1.74 -7.03
N PRO A 60 15.64 -1.51 -5.83
CA PRO A 60 14.86 -1.22 -4.63
C PRO A 60 14.05 0.08 -4.75
N ASN A 61 14.57 1.10 -5.45
CA ASN A 61 13.81 2.33 -5.72
C ASN A 61 12.53 2.09 -6.52
N ARG A 62 12.60 1.30 -7.60
CA ARG A 62 11.42 0.94 -8.40
C ARG A 62 10.40 0.17 -7.57
N GLU A 63 10.86 -0.81 -6.79
CA GLU A 63 9.98 -1.60 -5.91
C GLU A 63 9.30 -0.74 -4.84
N GLN A 64 10.04 0.21 -4.24
CA GLN A 64 9.47 1.14 -3.27
C GLN A 64 8.42 2.06 -3.90
N LEU A 65 8.67 2.59 -5.10
CA LEU A 65 7.73 3.44 -5.83
C LEU A 65 6.45 2.67 -6.21
N ILE A 66 6.58 1.44 -6.70
CA ILE A 66 5.44 0.58 -7.05
C ILE A 66 4.59 0.28 -5.81
N ALA A 67 5.23 -0.07 -4.68
CA ALA A 67 4.53 -0.34 -3.43
C ALA A 67 3.80 0.91 -2.91
N MET A 68 4.45 2.08 -2.96
CA MET A 68 3.86 3.35 -2.53
C MET A 68 2.67 3.75 -3.41
N ASN A 69 2.80 3.66 -4.73
CA ASN A 69 1.71 3.94 -5.67
C ASN A 69 0.50 3.03 -5.41
N SER A 70 0.74 1.73 -5.16
CA SER A 70 -0.33 0.79 -4.82
C SER A 70 -1.05 1.17 -3.52
N MET A 71 -0.32 1.59 -2.49
CA MET A 71 -0.91 2.06 -1.23
C MET A 71 -1.75 3.32 -1.44
N MET A 72 -1.21 4.33 -2.14
CA MET A 72 -1.88 5.61 -2.36
C MET A 72 -3.14 5.46 -3.20
N LEU A 73 -3.09 4.70 -4.30
CA LEU A 73 -4.27 4.45 -5.14
C LEU A 73 -5.38 3.77 -4.36
N GLN A 74 -5.05 2.76 -3.55
CA GLN A 74 -6.04 2.08 -2.71
C GLN A 74 -6.67 3.02 -1.68
N GLN A 75 -5.87 3.91 -1.09
CA GLN A 75 -6.35 4.90 -0.15
C GLN A 75 -7.27 5.92 -0.83
N LEU A 76 -6.87 6.45 -2.00
CA LEU A 76 -7.66 7.38 -2.80
C LEU A 76 -9.01 6.77 -3.21
N VAL A 77 -9.01 5.55 -3.76
CA VAL A 77 -10.23 4.84 -4.15
C VAL A 77 -11.17 4.66 -2.95
N ARG A 78 -10.63 4.33 -1.77
CA ARG A 78 -11.42 4.19 -0.55
C ARG A 78 -12.02 5.51 -0.10
N SER A 79 -11.23 6.59 -0.12
CA SER A 79 -11.69 7.93 0.26
C SER A 79 -12.78 8.45 -0.68
N LEU A 80 -12.59 8.37 -2.01
CA LEU A 80 -13.60 8.77 -2.99
C LEU A 80 -14.92 8.03 -2.81
N ARG A 81 -14.86 6.71 -2.56
CA ARG A 81 -16.04 5.89 -2.35
C ARG A 81 -16.73 6.16 -1.01
N ALA A 82 -16.00 6.59 0.01
CA ALA A 82 -16.58 7.00 1.28
C ALA A 82 -17.38 8.32 1.16
N HIS A 83 -16.99 9.22 0.24
CA HIS A 83 -17.75 10.42 -0.05
C HIS A 83 -19.08 10.12 -0.78
N HIS A 84 -19.12 9.16 -1.71
CA HIS A 84 -20.35 8.74 -2.42
C HIS A 84 -21.29 7.83 -1.62
N LEU A 85 -21.02 7.59 -0.33
CA LEU A 85 -21.91 6.87 0.58
C LEU A 85 -22.69 7.83 1.51
N LYS A 86 -22.41 9.13 1.44
CA LYS A 86 -23.07 10.16 2.24
C LYS A 86 -24.24 10.86 1.51
N ASP A 87 -24.44 10.52 0.24
CA ASP A 87 -25.56 10.94 -0.61
C ASP A 87 -26.49 9.75 -0.86
#